data_AF-A0A3C1L8P3-F1
#
_entry.id   AF-A0A3C1L8P3-F1
#
_cell.length_a   1.000
_cell.length_b   1.000
_cell.length_c   1.000
_cell.angle_alpha   90.00
_cell.angle_beta   90.00
_cell.angle_gamma   90.00
#
_symmetry.space_group_name_H-M   'P 1'
#
loop_
_entity.id
_entity.type
_entity.pdbx_description
1 polymer ?
#
loop_
_entity_poly.entity_id
_entity_poly.type
_entity_poly.pdbx_seq_one_letter_code
_entity_poly.pdbx_strand_id
1 'polypeptide(L)'
;MHAAIASAAAGILGNTGKTAIGPWEWELRGTLIVIMAVGVLCGSLYLILGTNLGARLGFLVALTGLAGWMFIMGAVWWTYGKGLLGPDPSWQPVAGKTVIRDPGSLSEVGVLDLSFTPTDDPVADATAVRGLLADSSWKQLNSALPSYAQAGAAGGVFLEESGAYAAGEFAVVGVYEKGGERGPKFWDDRIDFLAFFHKPHYALVEIAPLVPQRTEPGRAPARAVIDTSRPHEYVFMIRDMGSKRVPAAIICISSLVIFLTLCWMLHTRDRRVLVNRSAKALPAKA
;
A
#
# COMPACT_ATOMS: atom_id res chain seq x y z
N MET A 1 -12.81 14.92 55.86
CA MET A 1 -13.43 13.60 56.03
C MET A 1 -13.80 13.08 54.66
N HIS A 2 -13.13 12.00 54.24
CA HIS A 2 -13.46 11.05 53.18
C HIS A 2 -13.52 11.55 51.72
N ALA A 3 -12.93 10.89 50.73
CA ALA A 3 -11.85 9.93 50.58
C ALA A 3 -11.73 9.73 49.06
N ALA A 4 -10.51 9.72 48.55
CA ALA A 4 -10.22 9.26 47.19
C ALA A 4 -10.49 7.75 47.06
N ILE A 5 -11.06 7.30 45.94
CA ILE A 5 -10.85 5.94 45.42
C ILE A 5 -10.67 6.02 43.90
N ALA A 6 -9.46 5.69 43.48
CA ALA A 6 -9.08 5.41 42.11
C ALA A 6 -9.73 4.10 41.61
N SER A 7 -10.04 4.02 40.33
CA SER A 7 -10.11 2.74 39.61
C SER A 7 -9.17 2.82 38.42
N ALA A 8 -7.93 2.40 38.68
CA ALA A 8 -7.02 1.90 37.67
C ALA A 8 -7.38 0.44 37.41
N ALA A 9 -7.95 0.13 36.25
CA ALA A 9 -8.02 -1.24 35.70
C ALA A 9 -8.53 -1.22 34.25
N ALA A 10 -7.70 -0.77 33.31
CA ALA A 10 -7.84 -1.15 31.90
C ALA A 10 -6.51 -0.93 31.13
N GLY A 11 -5.40 -1.34 31.76
CA GLY A 11 -4.17 -1.64 31.04
C GLY A 11 -3.99 -3.15 31.05
N ILE A 12 -3.52 -3.70 29.93
CA ILE A 12 -3.07 -5.08 29.71
C ILE A 12 -4.18 -6.02 29.22
N LEU A 13 -4.27 -6.16 27.89
CA LEU A 13 -4.32 -7.44 27.17
C LEU A 13 -4.19 -7.17 25.65
N GLY A 14 -3.13 -7.70 25.04
CA GLY A 14 -3.10 -8.05 23.62
C GLY A 14 -2.70 -6.98 22.61
N ASN A 15 -1.39 -6.72 22.50
CA ASN A 15 -0.79 -6.31 21.24
C ASN A 15 -0.88 -7.47 20.23
N THR A 16 -1.78 -7.38 19.27
CA THR A 16 -1.74 -8.19 18.04
C THR A 16 -2.08 -7.32 16.82
N GLY A 17 -1.05 -6.73 16.21
CA GLY A 17 -0.80 -6.82 14.77
C GLY A 17 -1.89 -6.46 13.75
N LYS A 18 -2.89 -5.65 14.10
CA LYS A 18 -3.76 -4.96 13.13
C LYS A 18 -3.97 -3.55 13.67
N THR A 19 -3.77 -2.54 12.83
CA THR A 19 -4.15 -1.16 13.16
C THR A 19 -5.61 -1.15 13.56
N ALA A 20 -5.87 -1.10 14.87
CA ALA A 20 -7.21 -0.95 15.39
C ALA A 20 -7.69 0.42 14.91
N ILE A 21 -8.58 0.42 13.92
CA ILE A 21 -9.58 1.48 13.79
C ILE A 21 -10.24 1.50 15.18
N GLY A 22 -9.95 2.52 15.99
CA GLY A 22 -10.57 2.67 17.31
C GLY A 22 -12.09 2.51 17.18
N PRO A 23 -12.80 2.09 18.25
CA PRO A 23 -14.24 1.91 18.18
C PRO A 23 -14.85 3.19 17.61
N TRP A 24 -15.41 3.07 16.41
CA TRP A 24 -15.91 4.21 15.67
C TRP A 24 -17.10 4.77 16.44
N GLU A 25 -16.97 6.02 16.91
CA GLU A 25 -17.99 6.68 17.70
C GLU A 25 -18.86 7.56 16.79
N TRP A 26 -20.18 7.46 16.94
CA TRP A 26 -21.12 8.25 16.15
C TRP A 26 -21.03 9.73 16.50
N GLU A 27 -20.37 10.52 15.66
CA GLU A 27 -20.38 11.98 15.79
C GLU A 27 -21.60 12.61 15.10
N LEU A 28 -22.37 13.41 15.85
CA LEU A 28 -23.46 14.24 15.33
C LEU A 28 -22.99 15.16 14.18
N ARG A 29 -21.76 15.68 14.28
CA ARG A 29 -21.16 16.54 13.26
C ARG A 29 -20.95 15.81 11.94
N GLY A 30 -20.41 14.59 11.98
CA GLY A 30 -20.22 13.77 10.79
C GLY A 30 -21.54 13.46 10.11
N THR A 31 -22.55 13.06 10.90
CA THR A 31 -23.90 12.77 10.39
C THR A 31 -24.53 13.99 9.72
N LEU A 32 -24.44 15.17 10.36
CA LEU A 32 -24.99 16.41 9.83
C LEU A 32 -24.34 16.79 8.48
N ILE A 33 -23.01 16.64 8.35
CA ILE A 33 -22.29 16.91 7.12
C ILE A 33 -22.78 16.00 5.99
N VAL A 34 -23.01 14.71 6.26
CA VAL A 34 -23.52 13.77 5.25
C VAL A 34 -24.94 14.15 4.81
N ILE A 35 -25.83 14.50 5.75
CA ILE A 35 -27.18 14.95 5.42
C ILE A 35 -27.15 16.22 4.56
N MET A 36 -26.32 17.20 4.95
CA MET A 36 -26.14 18.42 4.17
C MET A 36 -25.55 18.13 2.79
N ALA A 37 -24.56 17.26 2.67
CA ALA A 37 -23.98 16.88 1.39
C ALA A 37 -25.03 16.24 0.46
N VAL A 38 -25.82 15.29 0.96
CA VAL A 38 -26.87 14.63 0.16
C VAL A 38 -27.98 15.62 -0.20
N GLY A 39 -28.48 16.38 0.77
CA GLY A 39 -29.57 17.34 0.56
C GLY A 39 -29.19 18.50 -0.36
N VAL A 40 -28.02 19.11 -0.14
CA VAL A 40 -27.56 20.26 -0.92
C VAL A 40 -27.01 19.83 -2.26
N LEU A 41 -26.14 18.82 -2.34
CA LEU A 41 -25.53 18.44 -3.63
C LEU A 41 -26.51 17.67 -4.52
N CYS A 42 -27.12 16.60 -4.00
CA CYS A 42 -27.99 15.73 -4.81
C CYS A 42 -29.43 16.26 -4.84
N GLY A 43 -29.94 16.72 -3.70
CA GLY A 43 -31.31 17.20 -3.56
C GLY A 43 -31.58 18.49 -4.33
N SER A 44 -30.67 19.48 -4.31
CA SER A 44 -30.88 20.74 -5.02
C SER A 44 -30.98 20.54 -6.54
N LEU A 45 -30.08 19.75 -7.13
CA LEU A 45 -30.10 19.40 -8.55
C LEU A 45 -31.41 18.70 -8.93
N TYR A 46 -31.87 17.78 -8.09
CA TYR A 46 -33.15 17.11 -8.29
C TYR A 46 -34.34 18.07 -8.22
N LEU A 47 -34.41 18.99 -7.26
CA LEU A 47 -35.53 19.93 -7.14
C LEU A 47 -35.63 20.87 -8.35
N ILE A 48 -34.50 21.37 -8.83
CA ILE A 48 -34.45 22.23 -10.02
C ILE A 48 -34.89 21.44 -11.26
N LEU A 49 -34.34 20.24 -11.48
CA LEU A 49 -34.69 19.44 -12.66
C LEU A 49 -36.11 18.86 -12.57
N GLY A 50 -36.57 18.51 -11.38
CA GLY A 50 -37.88 17.93 -11.12
C GLY A 50 -39.02 18.91 -11.40
N THR A 51 -38.82 20.20 -11.13
CA THR A 51 -39.80 21.25 -11.43
C THR A 51 -39.87 21.58 -12.93
N ASN A 52 -38.76 21.47 -13.66
CA ASN A 52 -38.69 21.78 -15.09
C ASN A 52 -39.05 20.60 -16.01
N LEU A 53 -38.61 19.38 -15.68
CA LEU A 53 -38.71 18.19 -16.54
C LEU A 53 -39.71 17.15 -15.99
N GLY A 54 -40.27 17.38 -14.81
CA GLY A 54 -41.11 16.44 -14.07
C GLY A 54 -40.31 15.48 -13.18
N ALA A 55 -40.91 15.04 -12.06
CA ALA A 55 -40.22 14.31 -10.99
C ALA A 55 -39.43 13.07 -11.47
N ARG A 56 -40.03 12.19 -12.27
CA ARG A 56 -39.37 10.95 -12.73
C ARG A 56 -38.16 11.22 -13.63
N LEU A 57 -38.26 12.23 -14.49
CA LEU A 57 -37.23 12.55 -15.47
C LEU A 57 -36.14 13.40 -14.85
N GLY A 58 -36.51 14.37 -14.02
CA GLY A 58 -35.59 15.12 -13.19
C GLY A 58 -34.74 14.21 -12.32
N PHE A 59 -35.31 13.15 -11.74
CA PHE A 59 -34.56 12.14 -10.98
C PHE A 59 -33.52 11.41 -11.85
N LEU A 60 -33.92 10.88 -13.01
CA LEU A 60 -33.00 10.16 -13.89
C LEU A 60 -31.85 11.06 -14.38
N VAL A 61 -32.14 12.31 -14.74
CA VAL A 61 -31.12 13.28 -15.17
C VAL A 61 -30.19 13.65 -14.02
N ALA A 62 -30.72 13.90 -12.82
CA ALA A 62 -29.91 14.20 -11.64
C ALA A 62 -28.98 13.03 -11.28
N LEU A 63 -29.50 11.80 -11.29
CA LEU A 63 -28.70 10.60 -11.02
C LEU A 63 -27.62 10.37 -12.09
N THR A 64 -27.93 10.65 -13.36
CA THR A 64 -26.95 10.60 -14.46
C THR A 64 -25.84 11.63 -14.25
N GLY A 65 -26.20 12.85 -13.85
CA GLY A 65 -25.25 13.90 -13.51
C GLY A 65 -24.33 13.52 -12.35
N LEU A 66 -24.89 12.92 -11.28
CA LEU A 66 -24.12 12.43 -10.15
C LEU A 66 -23.14 11.30 -10.57
N ALA A 67 -23.61 10.35 -11.38
CA ALA A 67 -22.75 9.26 -11.88
C ALA A 67 -21.61 9.80 -12.77
N GLY A 68 -21.89 10.78 -13.63
CA GLY A 68 -20.88 11.46 -14.45
C GLY A 68 -19.88 12.24 -13.61
N TRP A 69 -20.33 12.93 -12.56
CA TRP A 69 -19.46 13.61 -11.62
C TRP A 69 -18.56 12.63 -10.85
N MET A 70 -19.12 11.51 -10.37
CA MET A 70 -18.37 10.45 -9.71
C MET A 70 -17.34 9.81 -10.63
N PHE A 71 -17.64 9.66 -11.93
CA PHE A 71 -16.67 9.20 -12.92
C PHE A 71 -15.49 10.17 -13.06
N ILE A 72 -15.75 11.48 -13.18
CA ILE A 72 -14.68 12.49 -13.28
C ILE A 72 -13.83 12.51 -12.00
N MET A 73 -14.46 12.49 -10.82
CA MET A 73 -13.73 12.43 -9.54
C MET A 73 -12.95 11.12 -9.41
N GLY A 74 -13.54 9.98 -9.79
CA GLY A 74 -12.87 8.68 -9.81
C GLY A 74 -11.65 8.68 -10.72
N ALA A 75 -11.72 9.31 -11.91
CA ALA A 75 -10.59 9.44 -12.81
C ALA A 75 -9.45 10.31 -12.23
N VAL A 76 -9.80 11.44 -11.59
CA VAL A 76 -8.83 12.30 -10.88
C VAL A 76 -8.18 11.54 -9.72
N TRP A 77 -8.97 10.89 -8.87
CA TRP A 77 -8.50 10.09 -7.73
C TRP A 77 -7.61 8.93 -8.16
N TRP A 78 -7.97 8.25 -9.24
CA TRP A 78 -7.18 7.17 -9.80
C TRP A 78 -5.83 7.68 -10.35
N THR A 79 -5.82 8.80 -11.06
CA THR A 79 -4.60 9.40 -11.64
C THR A 79 -3.63 9.86 -10.56
N TYR A 80 -4.12 10.58 -9.55
CA TYR A 80 -3.28 11.15 -8.49
C TYR A 80 -3.06 10.21 -7.30
N GLY A 81 -3.76 9.07 -7.21
CA GLY A 81 -3.73 8.20 -6.04
C GLY A 81 -4.18 8.94 -4.78
N LYS A 82 -5.37 9.56 -4.85
CA LYS A 82 -6.05 10.28 -3.76
C LYS A 82 -7.46 9.71 -3.55
N GLY A 83 -8.11 10.06 -2.45
CA GLY A 83 -9.45 9.56 -2.11
C GLY A 83 -9.39 8.32 -1.23
N LEU A 84 -10.17 7.28 -1.56
CA LEU A 84 -10.10 5.98 -0.87
C LEU A 84 -8.86 5.23 -1.35
N LEU A 85 -7.87 5.13 -0.47
CA LEU A 85 -6.58 4.51 -0.77
C LEU A 85 -6.55 3.07 -0.28
N GLY A 86 -5.99 2.19 -1.12
CA GLY A 86 -5.56 0.87 -0.68
C GLY A 86 -4.29 0.93 0.16
N PRO A 87 -3.80 -0.22 0.66
CA PRO A 87 -2.54 -0.30 1.39
C PRO A 87 -1.38 0.27 0.56
N ASP A 88 -0.54 1.05 1.24
CA ASP A 88 0.71 1.56 0.70
C ASP A 88 1.75 0.42 0.57
N PRO A 89 2.72 0.57 -0.35
CA PRO A 89 3.80 -0.41 -0.49
C PRO A 89 4.60 -0.54 0.81
N SER A 90 4.84 -1.76 1.24
CA SER A 90 5.59 -2.07 2.45
C SER A 90 6.48 -3.30 2.25
N TRP A 91 7.58 -3.36 2.98
CA TRP A 91 8.38 -4.58 3.06
C TRP A 91 7.66 -5.57 3.96
N GLN A 92 7.50 -6.80 3.48
CA GLN A 92 6.85 -7.89 4.19
C GLN A 92 7.86 -9.00 4.47
N PRO A 93 7.77 -9.66 5.64
CA PRO A 93 8.61 -10.79 5.97
C PRO A 93 8.27 -11.98 5.06
N VAL A 94 9.28 -12.74 4.63
CA VAL A 94 9.05 -14.00 3.90
C VAL A 94 8.78 -15.10 4.92
N ALA A 95 7.57 -15.65 4.92
CA ALA A 95 7.13 -16.63 5.90
C ALA A 95 8.13 -17.78 6.09
N GLY A 96 8.65 -17.93 7.31
CA GLY A 96 9.60 -18.97 7.70
C GLY A 96 11.04 -18.80 7.23
N LYS A 97 11.38 -17.69 6.55
CA LYS A 97 12.70 -17.46 5.93
C LYS A 97 13.24 -16.03 6.12
N THR A 98 12.63 -15.24 7.01
CA THR A 98 12.94 -13.80 7.15
C THR A 98 14.32 -13.53 7.75
N VAL A 99 14.71 -14.23 8.82
CA VAL A 99 16.00 -14.02 9.50
C VAL A 99 16.83 -15.28 9.33
N ILE A 100 17.95 -15.13 8.64
CA ILE A 100 18.85 -16.21 8.24
C ILE A 100 20.17 -16.01 8.98
N ARG A 101 20.39 -16.80 10.03
CA ARG A 101 21.59 -16.69 10.88
C ARG A 101 22.76 -17.53 10.37
N ASP A 102 22.46 -18.61 9.68
CA ASP A 102 23.47 -19.49 9.09
C ASP A 102 23.58 -19.24 7.57
N PRO A 103 24.74 -18.78 7.07
CA PRO A 103 24.93 -18.54 5.64
C PRO A 103 24.75 -19.81 4.79
N GLY A 104 24.90 -21.02 5.34
CA GLY A 104 24.66 -22.27 4.61
C GLY A 104 23.19 -22.45 4.18
N SER A 105 22.27 -21.97 5.02
CA SER A 105 20.82 -22.07 4.80
C SER A 105 20.29 -21.12 3.70
N LEU A 106 21.13 -20.20 3.17
CA LEU A 106 20.76 -19.31 2.07
C LEU A 106 20.36 -20.06 0.79
N SER A 107 20.97 -21.23 0.57
CA SER A 107 20.65 -22.10 -0.57
C SER A 107 19.30 -22.83 -0.40
N GLU A 108 19.00 -23.31 0.81
CA GLU A 108 17.72 -23.95 1.15
C GLU A 108 16.53 -22.97 1.11
N VAL A 109 16.81 -21.71 1.48
CA VAL A 109 15.85 -20.62 1.43
C VAL A 109 15.52 -20.23 -0.03
N GLY A 110 16.42 -20.52 -0.99
CA GLY A 110 16.28 -20.17 -2.40
C GLY A 110 16.82 -18.77 -2.74
N VAL A 111 17.66 -18.20 -1.87
CA VAL A 111 18.37 -16.93 -2.13
C VAL A 111 19.56 -17.17 -3.05
N LEU A 112 20.29 -18.27 -2.84
CA LEU A 112 21.40 -18.71 -3.67
C LEU A 112 20.99 -19.91 -4.54
N ASP A 113 21.44 -19.93 -5.78
CA ASP A 113 21.21 -21.04 -6.72
C ASP A 113 22.20 -22.20 -6.50
N LEU A 114 23.34 -21.93 -5.87
CA LEU A 114 24.38 -22.90 -5.52
C LEU A 114 24.44 -23.09 -4.00
N SER A 115 24.67 -24.33 -3.56
CA SER A 115 24.89 -24.64 -2.15
C SER A 115 26.18 -23.99 -1.64
N PHE A 116 26.10 -23.29 -0.53
CA PHE A 116 27.23 -22.73 0.18
C PHE A 116 27.42 -23.48 1.50
N THR A 117 28.66 -23.84 1.84
CA THR A 117 29.00 -24.44 3.14
C THR A 117 29.85 -23.42 3.90
N PRO A 118 29.42 -22.97 5.09
CA PRO A 118 30.20 -22.06 5.93
C PRO A 118 31.55 -22.66 6.32
N THR A 119 32.56 -21.81 6.47
CA THR A 119 33.90 -22.14 6.98
C THR A 119 34.06 -21.56 8.39
N ASP A 120 35.19 -21.80 9.05
CA ASP A 120 35.51 -21.20 10.36
C ASP A 120 35.94 -19.72 10.28
N ASP A 121 35.85 -19.07 9.11
CA ASP A 121 36.20 -17.66 8.90
C ASP A 121 34.97 -16.84 8.46
N PRO A 122 34.29 -16.16 9.40
CA PRO A 122 33.10 -15.34 9.13
C PRO A 122 33.30 -14.24 8.07
N VAL A 123 34.51 -13.68 7.96
CA VAL A 123 34.79 -12.56 7.05
C VAL A 123 35.03 -13.08 5.64
N ALA A 124 35.75 -14.20 5.50
CA ALA A 124 35.91 -14.89 4.23
C ALA A 124 34.56 -15.43 3.72
N ASP A 125 33.74 -16.00 4.61
CA ASP A 125 32.40 -16.51 4.26
C ASP A 125 31.48 -15.40 3.75
N ALA A 126 31.42 -14.25 4.45
CA ALA A 126 30.65 -13.11 3.98
C ALA A 126 31.12 -12.65 2.59
N THR A 127 32.43 -12.63 2.34
CA THR A 127 33.00 -12.26 1.04
C THR A 127 32.62 -13.26 -0.07
N ALA A 128 32.65 -14.57 0.24
CA ALA A 128 32.24 -15.61 -0.68
C ALA A 128 30.74 -15.54 -1.03
N VAL A 129 29.88 -15.34 -0.02
CA VAL A 129 28.43 -15.16 -0.23
C VAL A 129 28.14 -13.95 -1.10
N ARG A 130 28.86 -12.84 -0.92
CA ARG A 130 28.72 -11.66 -1.80
C ARG A 130 29.06 -11.96 -3.27
N GLY A 131 30.08 -12.78 -3.51
CA GLY A 131 30.41 -13.27 -4.86
C GLY A 131 29.27 -14.10 -5.45
N LEU A 132 28.76 -15.07 -4.69
CA LEU A 132 27.64 -15.92 -5.12
C LEU A 132 26.35 -15.14 -5.36
N LEU A 133 26.08 -14.08 -4.59
CA LEU A 133 24.95 -13.18 -4.81
C LEU A 133 25.07 -12.44 -6.15
N ALA A 134 26.27 -11.94 -6.47
CA ALA A 134 26.51 -11.27 -7.75
C ALA A 134 26.26 -12.21 -8.95
N ASP A 135 26.59 -13.49 -8.82
CA ASP A 135 26.36 -14.51 -9.86
C ASP A 135 24.88 -14.91 -9.97
N SER A 136 24.14 -14.92 -8.86
CA SER A 136 22.73 -15.34 -8.77
C SER A 136 21.71 -14.23 -9.07
N SER A 137 22.09 -13.27 -9.91
CA SER A 137 21.29 -12.12 -10.38
C SER A 137 20.87 -11.10 -9.31
N TRP A 138 21.52 -11.10 -8.15
CA TRP A 138 21.32 -10.06 -7.13
C TRP A 138 22.14 -8.82 -7.44
N LYS A 139 21.53 -7.65 -7.31
CA LYS A 139 22.22 -6.37 -7.49
C LYS A 139 22.46 -5.72 -6.13
N GLN A 140 23.71 -5.44 -5.81
CA GLN A 140 24.07 -4.66 -4.62
C GLN A 140 23.67 -3.20 -4.80
N LEU A 141 22.98 -2.64 -3.81
CA LEU A 141 22.62 -1.23 -3.78
C LEU A 141 23.77 -0.40 -3.23
N ASN A 142 23.95 0.78 -3.81
CA ASN A 142 24.83 1.80 -3.27
C ASN A 142 24.23 2.35 -1.95
N SER A 143 25.04 2.43 -0.90
CA SER A 143 24.65 2.92 0.42
C SER A 143 24.17 4.38 0.43
N ALA A 144 24.52 5.17 -0.59
CA ALA A 144 24.05 6.54 -0.76
C ALA A 144 22.60 6.65 -1.29
N LEU A 145 22.02 5.56 -1.79
CA LEU A 145 20.68 5.58 -2.36
C LEU A 145 19.61 5.54 -1.26
N PRO A 146 18.50 6.31 -1.39
CA PRO A 146 17.39 6.24 -0.43
C PRO A 146 16.78 4.83 -0.28
N SER A 147 16.79 4.02 -1.35
CA SER A 147 16.30 2.64 -1.31
C SER A 147 17.13 1.75 -0.39
N TYR A 148 18.45 1.96 -0.31
CA TYR A 148 19.33 1.26 0.63
C TYR A 148 18.90 1.51 2.08
N ALA A 149 18.70 2.79 2.43
CA ALA A 149 18.29 3.17 3.78
C ALA A 149 16.89 2.62 4.14
N GLN A 150 15.95 2.62 3.19
CA GLN A 150 14.59 2.10 3.41
C GLN A 150 14.59 0.58 3.65
N ALA A 151 15.29 -0.18 2.82
CA ALA A 151 15.37 -1.63 2.96
C ALA A 151 16.17 -2.03 4.21
N GLY A 152 17.29 -1.36 4.47
CA GLY A 152 18.11 -1.58 5.67
C GLY A 152 17.34 -1.30 6.97
N ALA A 153 16.57 -0.21 7.02
CA ALA A 153 15.74 0.11 8.18
C ALA A 153 14.62 -0.91 8.39
N ALA A 154 13.92 -1.31 7.32
CA ALA A 154 12.88 -2.34 7.41
C ALA A 154 13.44 -3.69 7.88
N GLY A 155 14.63 -4.07 7.39
CA GLY A 155 15.34 -5.28 7.82
C GLY A 155 15.72 -5.24 9.31
N GLY A 156 16.19 -4.08 9.77
CA GLY A 156 16.48 -3.86 11.19
C GLY A 156 15.26 -4.05 12.09
N VAL A 157 14.09 -3.53 11.68
CA VAL A 157 12.84 -3.73 12.43
C VAL A 157 12.48 -5.21 12.55
N PHE A 158 12.58 -5.98 11.48
CA PHE A 158 12.29 -7.43 11.54
C PHE A 158 13.27 -8.19 12.43
N LEU A 159 14.53 -7.75 12.48
CA LEU A 159 15.54 -8.35 13.35
C LEU A 159 15.25 -8.04 14.83
N GLU A 160 14.87 -6.80 15.15
CA GLU A 160 14.45 -6.38 16.48
C GLU A 160 13.17 -7.11 16.95
N GLU A 161 12.17 -7.23 16.07
CA GLU A 161 10.93 -7.97 16.35
C GLU A 161 11.18 -9.46 16.60
N SER A 162 12.20 -10.05 15.97
CA SER A 162 12.58 -11.43 16.20
C SER A 162 13.22 -11.68 17.58
N GLY A 163 13.60 -10.61 18.29
CA GLY A 163 14.30 -10.68 19.58
C GLY A 163 15.74 -11.19 19.48
N ALA A 164 16.30 -11.30 18.27
CA ALA A 164 17.67 -11.75 18.05
C ALA A 164 18.70 -10.69 18.48
N TYR A 165 18.39 -9.41 18.27
CA TYR A 165 19.23 -8.26 18.60
C TYR A 165 18.39 -7.09 19.11
N ALA A 166 18.95 -6.27 19.98
CA ALA A 166 18.39 -4.98 20.36
C ALA A 166 18.86 -3.87 19.41
N ALA A 167 18.13 -2.75 19.40
CA ALA A 167 18.49 -1.56 18.62
C ALA A 167 19.93 -1.11 18.96
N GLY A 168 20.79 -1.03 17.93
CA GLY A 168 22.18 -0.61 18.06
C GLY A 168 23.20 -1.74 18.30
N GLU A 169 22.78 -3.00 18.34
CA GLU A 169 23.67 -4.18 18.45
C GLU A 169 24.11 -4.74 17.09
N PHE A 170 23.64 -4.14 15.99
CA PHE A 170 23.93 -4.58 14.63
C PHE A 170 24.17 -3.40 13.69
N ALA A 171 24.92 -3.65 12.62
CA ALA A 171 25.15 -2.69 11.54
C ALA A 171 24.76 -3.29 10.19
N VAL A 172 24.05 -2.52 9.37
CA VAL A 172 23.71 -2.91 7.99
C VAL A 172 24.92 -2.70 7.10
N VAL A 173 25.50 -3.79 6.61
CA VAL A 173 26.73 -3.77 5.80
C VAL A 173 26.42 -3.72 4.31
N GLY A 174 25.34 -4.38 3.88
CA GLY A 174 24.95 -4.45 2.47
C GLY A 174 23.46 -4.64 2.29
N VAL A 175 22.93 -4.15 1.18
CA VAL A 175 21.55 -4.40 0.74
C VAL A 175 21.62 -4.86 -0.71
N TYR A 176 20.97 -5.97 -1.00
CA TYR A 176 20.88 -6.55 -2.33
C TYR A 176 19.42 -6.62 -2.75
N GLU A 177 19.12 -6.29 -4.00
CA GLU A 177 17.77 -6.40 -4.57
C GLU A 177 17.75 -7.37 -5.76
N LYS A 178 16.63 -8.10 -5.91
CA LYS A 178 16.36 -8.99 -7.04
C LYS A 178 14.92 -8.78 -7.53
N GLY A 179 14.76 -8.64 -8.84
CA GLY A 179 13.46 -8.42 -9.47
C GLY A 179 12.92 -6.99 -9.32
N GLY A 180 11.60 -6.83 -9.33
CA GLY A 180 10.93 -5.52 -9.30
C GLY A 180 10.75 -4.81 -10.64
N GLU A 181 10.94 -5.53 -11.74
CA GLU A 181 10.59 -5.04 -13.07
C GLU A 181 9.07 -4.79 -13.17
N ARG A 182 8.71 -3.66 -13.78
CA ARG A 182 7.33 -3.27 -14.06
C ARG A 182 7.06 -3.33 -15.56
N GLY A 183 5.85 -3.72 -15.94
CA GLY A 183 5.39 -3.73 -17.33
C GLY A 183 3.87 -3.62 -17.46
N PRO A 184 3.35 -3.32 -18.65
CA PRO A 184 4.05 -2.86 -19.86
C PRO A 184 4.56 -1.42 -19.71
N LYS A 185 5.79 -1.16 -20.15
CA LYS A 185 6.36 0.18 -20.24
C LYS A 185 6.15 0.70 -21.65
N PHE A 186 5.58 1.89 -21.80
CA PHE A 186 5.31 2.50 -23.11
C PHE A 186 6.24 3.68 -23.37
N TRP A 187 6.64 3.86 -24.63
CA TRP A 187 7.56 4.92 -25.10
C TRP A 187 8.84 5.01 -24.25
N ASP A 188 9.65 3.94 -24.26
CA ASP A 188 11.03 3.97 -23.75
C ASP A 188 11.11 4.55 -22.32
N ASP A 189 10.33 3.96 -21.40
CA ASP A 189 10.22 4.30 -19.97
C ASP A 189 9.63 5.69 -19.63
N ARG A 190 9.09 6.43 -20.60
CA ARG A 190 8.48 7.75 -20.36
C ARG A 190 7.09 7.69 -19.74
N ILE A 191 6.33 6.62 -20.01
CA ILE A 191 4.98 6.41 -19.45
C ILE A 191 4.97 5.13 -18.60
N ASP A 192 5.32 5.27 -17.32
CA ASP A 192 5.28 4.20 -16.31
C ASP A 192 3.92 4.08 -15.60
N PHE A 193 3.01 5.06 -15.77
CA PHE A 193 1.70 5.05 -15.08
C PHE A 193 0.74 3.94 -15.56
N LEU A 194 1.03 3.33 -16.71
CA LEU A 194 0.27 2.21 -17.30
C LEU A 194 0.93 0.85 -17.03
N ALA A 195 2.02 0.81 -16.26
CA ALA A 195 2.67 -0.44 -15.87
C ALA A 195 1.91 -1.10 -14.71
N PHE A 196 0.87 -1.85 -15.05
CA PHE A 196 -0.01 -2.53 -14.07
C PHE A 196 0.57 -3.85 -13.54
N PHE A 197 1.47 -4.50 -14.27
CA PHE A 197 2.08 -5.76 -13.88
C PHE A 197 3.48 -5.53 -13.31
N HIS A 198 3.79 -6.22 -12.23
CA HIS A 198 5.11 -6.18 -11.62
C HIS A 198 5.58 -7.59 -11.31
N LYS A 199 6.87 -7.85 -11.55
CA LYS A 199 7.54 -9.04 -11.00
C LYS A 199 7.76 -8.85 -9.50
N PRO A 200 7.76 -9.92 -8.70
CA PRO A 200 8.08 -9.81 -7.28
C PRO A 200 9.45 -9.16 -7.10
N HIS A 201 9.55 -8.30 -6.10
CA HIS A 201 10.78 -7.58 -5.77
C HIS A 201 11.24 -8.03 -4.40
N TYR A 202 12.42 -8.63 -4.36
CA TYR A 202 13.04 -9.15 -3.16
C TYR A 202 14.19 -8.25 -2.74
N ALA A 203 14.35 -8.09 -1.43
CA ALA A 203 15.56 -7.52 -0.85
C ALA A 203 16.18 -8.48 0.15
N LEU A 204 17.50 -8.50 0.16
CA LEU A 204 18.33 -9.20 1.11
C LEU A 204 19.18 -8.16 1.82
N VAL A 205 19.01 -8.03 3.12
CA VAL A 205 19.79 -7.10 3.95
C VAL A 205 20.84 -7.92 4.68
N GLU A 206 22.11 -7.61 4.43
CA GLU A 206 23.24 -8.20 5.11
C GLU A 206 23.57 -7.37 6.36
N ILE A 207 23.57 -8.06 7.50
CA ILE A 207 23.72 -7.47 8.82
C ILE A 207 24.94 -8.10 9.48
N ALA A 208 25.83 -7.25 10.00
CA ALA A 208 26.94 -7.69 10.82
C ALA A 208 26.69 -7.30 12.28
N PRO A 209 26.91 -8.22 13.22
CA PRO A 209 26.74 -7.93 14.63
C PRO A 209 27.84 -6.97 15.13
N LEU A 210 27.52 -6.13 16.10
CA LEU A 210 28.44 -5.17 16.70
C LEU A 210 28.99 -5.70 18.03
N VAL A 211 30.23 -5.32 18.35
CA VAL A 211 30.83 -5.61 19.66
C VAL A 211 30.16 -4.72 20.72
N PRO A 212 29.62 -5.28 21.83
CA PRO A 212 29.01 -4.50 22.89
C PRO A 212 29.98 -3.45 23.46
N GLN A 213 29.65 -2.18 23.31
CA GLN A 213 30.45 -1.07 23.84
C GLN A 213 29.90 -0.63 25.20
N ARG A 214 30.79 -0.44 26.18
CA ARG A 214 30.39 0.12 27.48
C ARG A 214 30.11 1.62 27.34
N THR A 215 28.93 2.05 27.76
CA THR A 215 28.59 3.47 27.83
C THR A 215 28.98 4.04 29.19
N GLU A 216 29.99 4.89 29.23
CA GLU A 216 30.37 5.65 30.42
C GLU A 216 29.59 6.97 30.47
N PRO A 217 28.92 7.31 31.58
CA PRO A 217 28.21 8.59 31.71
C PRO A 217 29.15 9.78 31.48
N GLY A 218 28.80 10.68 30.56
CA GLY A 218 29.56 11.91 30.28
C GLY A 218 30.63 11.79 29.19
N ARG A 219 30.89 10.59 28.65
CA ARG A 219 31.75 10.40 27.47
C ARG A 219 30.88 10.06 26.25
N ALA A 220 31.27 10.57 25.07
CA ALA A 220 30.64 10.15 23.82
C ALA A 220 30.78 8.62 23.67
N PRO A 221 29.71 7.91 23.25
CA PRO A 221 29.78 6.47 23.01
C PRO A 221 30.95 6.14 22.07
N ALA A 222 31.66 5.05 22.37
CA ALA A 222 32.69 4.57 21.47
C ALA A 222 32.09 4.25 20.10
N ARG A 223 32.85 4.51 19.03
CA ARG A 223 32.42 4.19 17.67
C ARG A 223 32.12 2.70 17.58
N ALA A 224 30.95 2.35 17.06
CA ALA A 224 30.55 0.97 16.81
C ALA A 224 31.58 0.26 15.92
N VAL A 225 32.06 -0.91 16.37
CA VAL A 225 32.99 -1.78 15.64
C VAL A 225 32.30 -3.10 15.37
N ILE A 226 32.40 -3.58 14.12
CA ILE A 226 31.85 -4.85 13.68
C ILE A 226 32.61 -6.00 14.36
N ASP A 227 31.85 -6.97 14.87
CA ASP A 227 32.37 -8.18 15.47
C ASP A 227 32.70 -9.21 14.39
N THR A 228 34.00 -9.39 14.11
CA THR A 228 34.48 -10.35 13.09
C THR A 228 34.48 -11.81 13.57
N SER A 229 34.14 -12.06 14.85
CA SER A 229 34.11 -13.43 15.40
C SER A 229 32.78 -14.14 15.18
N ARG A 230 31.73 -13.39 14.83
CA ARG A 230 30.38 -13.93 14.58
C ARG A 230 30.04 -13.87 13.09
N PRO A 231 29.27 -14.86 12.58
CA PRO A 231 28.82 -14.86 11.20
C PRO A 231 27.91 -13.65 10.90
N HIS A 232 27.94 -13.23 9.64
CA HIS A 232 27.00 -12.24 9.12
C HIS A 232 25.61 -12.88 9.01
N GLU A 233 24.58 -12.14 9.42
CA GLU A 233 23.18 -12.58 9.30
C GLU A 233 22.50 -11.88 8.12
N TYR A 234 21.49 -12.53 7.56
CA TYR A 234 20.77 -12.03 6.40
C TYR A 234 19.28 -11.93 6.67
N VAL A 235 18.69 -10.79 6.30
CA VAL A 235 17.24 -10.59 6.37
C VAL A 235 16.65 -10.61 4.97
N PHE A 236 15.86 -11.65 4.67
CA PHE A 236 15.20 -11.83 3.39
C PHE A 236 13.75 -11.33 3.46
N MET A 237 13.44 -10.34 2.62
CA MET A 237 12.14 -9.68 2.60
C MET A 237 11.60 -9.55 1.17
N ILE A 238 10.29 -9.55 1.06
CA ILE A 238 9.59 -9.29 -0.20
C ILE A 238 8.91 -7.92 -0.12
N ARG A 239 8.99 -7.14 -1.20
CA ARG A 239 8.27 -5.87 -1.29
C ARG A 239 6.85 -6.13 -1.74
N ASP A 240 5.91 -5.92 -0.84
CA ASP A 240 4.52 -5.74 -1.23
C ASP A 240 4.38 -4.34 -1.83
N MET A 241 3.99 -4.26 -3.10
CA MET A 241 3.79 -3.00 -3.81
C MET A 241 2.46 -2.32 -3.41
N GLY A 242 1.64 -3.02 -2.64
CA GLY A 242 0.34 -2.55 -2.19
C GLY A 242 -0.66 -2.43 -3.35
N SER A 243 -1.86 -1.94 -3.02
CA SER A 243 -2.96 -1.77 -3.97
C SER A 243 -3.56 -0.36 -3.88
N LYS A 244 -2.71 0.63 -3.62
CA LYS A 244 -3.07 2.04 -3.36
C LYS A 244 -4.16 2.60 -4.27
N ARG A 245 -4.11 2.29 -5.58
CA ARG A 245 -4.99 2.85 -6.62
C ARG A 245 -6.20 1.97 -6.97
N VAL A 246 -6.24 0.73 -6.49
CA VAL A 246 -7.30 -0.23 -6.86
C VAL A 246 -8.69 0.24 -6.42
N PRO A 247 -8.90 0.74 -5.18
CA PRO A 247 -10.24 1.19 -4.77
C PRO A 247 -10.75 2.37 -5.61
N ALA A 248 -9.88 3.33 -5.93
CA ALA A 248 -10.23 4.45 -6.81
C ALA A 248 -10.57 4.01 -8.24
N ALA A 249 -9.83 3.03 -8.78
CA ALA A 249 -10.11 2.47 -10.10
C ALA A 249 -11.48 1.78 -10.15
N ILE A 250 -11.84 1.02 -9.11
CA ILE A 250 -13.15 0.37 -9.01
C ILE A 250 -14.27 1.41 -9.04
N ILE A 251 -14.17 2.48 -8.24
CA ILE A 251 -15.17 3.56 -8.21
C ILE A 251 -15.30 4.24 -9.58
N CYS A 252 -14.18 4.49 -10.27
CA CYS A 252 -14.18 5.10 -11.59
C CYS A 252 -14.92 4.21 -12.62
N ILE A 253 -14.55 2.94 -12.70
CA ILE A 253 -15.11 1.99 -13.66
C ILE A 253 -16.60 1.74 -13.36
N SER A 254 -16.97 1.53 -12.09
CA SER A 254 -18.38 1.32 -11.72
C SER A 254 -19.23 2.53 -12.05
N SER A 255 -18.73 3.74 -11.77
CA SER A 255 -19.46 4.99 -12.06
C SER A 255 -19.60 5.22 -13.56
N LEU A 256 -18.58 4.87 -14.36
CA LEU A 256 -18.66 4.92 -15.81
C LEU A 256 -19.75 3.99 -16.37
N VAL A 257 -19.80 2.75 -15.90
CA VAL A 257 -20.82 1.77 -16.34
C VAL A 257 -22.23 2.26 -15.99
N ILE A 258 -22.43 2.77 -14.78
CA ILE A 258 -23.71 3.35 -14.35
C ILE A 258 -24.08 4.55 -15.21
N PHE A 259 -23.14 5.47 -15.45
CA PHE A 259 -23.34 6.66 -16.28
C PHE A 259 -23.76 6.30 -17.70
N LEU A 260 -23.04 5.39 -18.36
CA LEU A 260 -23.36 4.94 -19.72
C LEU A 260 -24.73 4.26 -19.79
N THR A 261 -25.07 3.44 -18.79
CA THR A 261 -26.38 2.77 -18.71
C THR A 261 -27.51 3.79 -18.58
N LEU A 262 -27.35 4.81 -17.72
CA LEU A 262 -28.36 5.86 -17.55
C LEU A 262 -28.48 6.76 -18.78
N CYS A 263 -27.37 7.13 -19.41
CA CYS A 263 -27.37 7.84 -20.70
C CYS A 263 -28.12 7.04 -21.78
N TRP A 264 -27.92 5.73 -21.82
CA TRP A 264 -28.64 4.85 -22.75
C TRP A 264 -30.14 4.80 -22.45
N MET A 265 -30.56 4.76 -21.19
CA MET A 265 -31.98 4.83 -20.81
C MET A 265 -32.62 6.18 -21.18
N LEU A 266 -31.92 7.29 -20.98
CA LEU A 266 -32.40 8.61 -21.39
C LEU A 266 -32.50 8.71 -22.91
N HIS A 267 -31.50 8.23 -23.64
CA HIS A 267 -31.49 8.22 -25.10
C HIS A 267 -32.65 7.38 -25.68
N THR A 268 -32.87 6.18 -25.15
CA THR A 268 -33.97 5.31 -25.60
C THR A 268 -35.34 5.93 -25.32
N ARG A 269 -35.50 6.64 -24.20
CA ARG A 269 -36.71 7.41 -23.91
C ARG A 269 -36.91 8.54 -24.93
N ASP A 270 -35.89 9.35 -25.20
CA ASP A 270 -36.01 10.47 -26.14
C ASP A 270 -36.41 9.98 -27.54
N ARG A 271 -35.86 8.84 -27.98
CA ARG A 271 -36.29 8.18 -29.22
C ARG A 271 -37.78 7.81 -29.20
N ARG A 272 -38.31 7.26 -28.11
CA ARG A 272 -39.74 6.93 -27.99
C ARG A 272 -40.61 8.20 -28.03
N VAL A 273 -40.19 9.26 -27.37
CA VAL A 273 -40.91 10.55 -27.37
C VAL A 273 -40.96 11.15 -28.78
N LEU A 274 -39.85 11.09 -29.51
CA LEU A 274 -39.79 11.57 -30.90
C LEU A 274 -40.77 10.81 -31.81
N VAL A 275 -40.83 9.47 -31.70
CA VAL A 275 -41.77 8.64 -32.46
C VAL A 275 -43.23 8.97 -32.09
N ASN A 276 -43.53 9.12 -30.80
CA ASN A 276 -44.90 9.46 -30.36
C ASN A 276 -45.32 10.86 -30.82
N ARG A 277 -44.39 11.81 -30.89
CA ARG A 277 -44.65 13.16 -31.40
C ARG A 277 -44.82 13.20 -32.93
N SER A 278 -44.17 12.29 -33.66
CA SER A 278 -44.30 12.18 -35.11
C SER A 278 -45.51 11.35 -35.56
N ALA A 279 -46.09 10.54 -34.67
CA ALA A 279 -47.34 9.84 -34.93
C ALA A 279 -48.52 10.82 -35.07
N LYS A 280 -49.39 10.61 -36.07
CA LYS A 280 -50.63 11.40 -36.24
C LYS A 280 -51.50 11.26 -34.99
N ALA A 281 -51.99 12.38 -34.46
CA ALA A 281 -52.91 12.40 -33.33
C ALA A 281 -54.14 11.55 -33.63
N LEU A 282 -54.48 10.63 -32.73
CA LEU A 282 -55.73 9.87 -32.81
C LEU A 282 -56.91 10.85 -32.67
N PRO A 283 -58.01 10.65 -33.42
CA PRO A 283 -59.19 11.50 -33.30
C PRO A 283 -59.68 11.48 -31.86
N ALA A 284 -59.99 12.67 -31.31
CA ALA A 284 -60.53 12.81 -29.97
C ALA A 284 -61.77 11.91 -29.82
N LYS A 285 -61.78 11.09 -28.77
CA LYS A 285 -62.93 10.23 -28.45
C LYS A 285 -64.11 11.15 -28.10
N ALA A 286 -65.13 11.14 -28.95
CA ALA A 286 -66.39 11.87 -28.74
C ALA A 286 -67.15 11.35 -27.52
#